data_AF-A0ABD3PJP9-F1
#
_entry.id   AF-A0ABD3PJP9-F1
#
_cell.length_a   1.000
_cell.length_b   1.000
_cell.length_c   1.000
_cell.angle_alpha   90.00
_cell.angle_beta   90.00
_cell.angle_gamma   90.00
#
_symmetry.space_group_name_H-M   'P 1'
#
loop_
_entity.id
_entity.type
_entity.pdbx_description
1 polymer ?
#
loop_
_entity_poly.entity_id
_entity_poly.type
_entity_poly.pdbx_seq_one_letter_code
_entity_poly.pdbx_strand_id
1 'polypeptide(L)'
;MEAQSSATQKAPVNVHFFANNPTESIENFAVLWHLVDINQPPQKTHDDIPWRGIAEGDLVVFPSILSGAGEFESVRFVGPKTMSATSTAQEEGEEEVLPLLTAGIEYPEFPTLIVSMAKERNVSIREMYELPFDAVLKSQPPHYLTLRDTFSQDHEMYDQFWREPPVARRRRPPGGEPWRISLGECVWVRTLDGDALGDSAKIMATEKSGGDEEL
;
A
#
# COMPACT_ATOMS: atom_id res chain seq x y z
N MET A 1 16.79 13.13 36.24
CA MET A 1 16.70 13.35 34.78
C MET A 1 16.00 12.15 34.21
N GLU A 2 14.68 12.22 34.10
CA GLU A 2 13.88 11.17 33.48
C GLU A 2 13.89 11.43 31.96
N ALA A 3 14.37 10.45 31.20
CA ALA A 3 14.33 10.49 29.75
C ALA A 3 12.86 10.42 29.33
N GLN A 4 12.38 11.49 28.70
CA GLN A 4 11.12 11.46 27.97
C GLN A 4 11.28 10.44 26.84
N SER A 5 10.74 9.23 27.06
CA SER A 5 10.49 8.26 26.00
C SER A 5 9.55 8.93 25.01
N SER A 6 10.09 9.43 23.88
CA SER A 6 9.25 9.81 22.75
C SER A 6 8.50 8.56 22.35
N ALA A 7 7.20 8.49 22.64
CA ALA A 7 6.34 7.50 22.03
C ALA A 7 6.53 7.65 20.52
N THR A 8 7.18 6.67 19.89
CA THR A 8 7.31 6.60 18.44
C THR A 8 5.89 6.58 17.92
N GLN A 9 5.43 7.73 17.43
CA GLN A 9 4.07 7.89 16.98
C GLN A 9 3.89 6.91 15.82
N LYS A 10 3.08 5.88 16.06
CA LYS A 10 2.73 4.81 15.13
C LYS A 10 2.01 5.48 13.97
N ALA A 11 2.76 5.97 12.98
CA ALA A 11 2.16 6.58 11.80
C ALA A 11 1.38 5.47 11.10
N PRO A 12 0.05 5.59 11.05
CA PRO A 12 -0.77 4.55 10.44
C PRO A 12 -0.49 4.51 8.93
N VAL A 13 -0.48 3.30 8.35
CA VAL A 13 -0.33 3.12 6.91
C VAL A 13 -1.59 3.59 6.21
N ASN A 14 -1.47 4.51 5.27
CA ASN A 14 -2.57 4.98 4.45
C ASN A 14 -2.70 4.12 3.18
N VAL A 15 -3.90 4.10 2.61
CA VAL A 15 -4.16 3.45 1.32
C VAL A 15 -4.66 4.49 0.32
N HIS A 16 -3.86 4.76 -0.70
CA HIS A 16 -4.15 5.74 -1.75
C HIS A 16 -4.69 5.04 -3.00
N PHE A 17 -5.86 5.45 -3.45
CA PHE A 17 -6.48 4.95 -4.67
C PHE A 17 -6.34 5.98 -5.78
N PHE A 18 -5.73 5.57 -6.89
CA PHE A 18 -5.59 6.37 -8.10
C PHE A 18 -6.21 5.66 -9.30
N ALA A 19 -6.74 6.45 -10.23
CA ALA A 19 -6.96 6.00 -11.58
C ALA A 19 -5.82 6.51 -12.47
N ASN A 20 -5.28 5.63 -13.32
CA ASN A 20 -4.32 6.05 -14.33
C ASN A 20 -5.03 6.79 -15.47
N ASN A 21 -4.41 7.83 -16.00
CA ASN A 21 -4.90 8.47 -17.22
C ASN A 21 -4.67 7.50 -18.39
N PRO A 22 -5.68 7.14 -19.21
CA PRO A 22 -5.67 5.92 -20.03
C PRO A 22 -4.83 6.01 -21.32
N THR A 23 -3.75 6.80 -21.34
CA THR A 23 -2.97 7.04 -22.57
C THR A 23 -1.84 6.04 -22.83
N GLU A 24 -1.49 5.15 -21.90
CA GLU A 24 -0.41 4.16 -22.10
C GLU A 24 -0.85 2.72 -21.86
N SER A 25 -0.45 1.81 -22.76
CA SER A 25 -0.80 0.39 -22.69
C SER A 25 -0.11 -0.32 -21.51
N ILE A 26 -0.88 -1.15 -20.81
CA ILE A 26 -0.52 -1.83 -19.56
C ILE A 26 0.30 -3.11 -19.85
N GLU A 27 1.51 -2.98 -20.42
CA GLU A 27 2.44 -4.11 -20.61
C GLU A 27 3.49 -4.23 -19.48
N ASN A 28 3.37 -3.39 -18.42
CA ASN A 28 4.48 -3.06 -17.53
C ASN A 28 4.38 -3.63 -16.09
N PHE A 29 3.63 -4.70 -15.86
CA PHE A 29 3.57 -5.32 -14.52
C PHE A 29 4.89 -5.90 -14.03
N ALA A 30 5.73 -6.32 -14.96
CA ALA A 30 7.00 -6.95 -14.67
C ALA A 30 8.17 -5.95 -14.56
N VAL A 31 7.93 -4.63 -14.49
CA VAL A 31 9.00 -3.63 -14.30
C VAL A 31 8.88 -2.93 -12.94
N LEU A 32 9.96 -2.31 -12.46
CA LEU A 32 9.90 -1.44 -11.29
C LEU A 32 9.09 -0.19 -11.64
N TRP A 33 8.25 0.28 -10.73
CA TRP A 33 7.42 1.47 -10.93
C TRP A 33 7.96 2.61 -10.10
N HIS A 34 8.07 3.79 -10.68
CA HIS A 34 8.43 5.02 -9.97
C HIS A 34 7.27 5.99 -10.05
N LEU A 35 6.80 6.44 -8.90
CA LEU A 35 5.99 7.63 -8.82
C LEU A 35 6.92 8.85 -8.89
N VAL A 36 6.72 9.67 -9.92
CA VAL A 36 7.51 10.88 -10.21
C VAL A 36 6.65 12.12 -9.98
N ASP A 37 7.22 13.31 -10.07
CA ASP A 37 6.55 14.57 -9.76
C ASP A 37 5.92 14.56 -8.37
N ILE A 38 6.56 13.93 -7.39
CA ILE A 38 5.95 13.61 -6.08
C ILE A 38 5.56 14.84 -5.25
N ASN A 39 6.03 16.02 -5.65
CA ASN A 39 5.68 17.31 -5.06
C ASN A 39 4.43 17.96 -5.69
N GLN A 40 3.96 17.43 -6.82
CA GLN A 40 2.74 17.89 -7.47
C GLN A 40 1.54 17.10 -6.91
N PRO A 41 0.45 17.77 -6.47
CA PRO A 41 -0.75 17.06 -6.05
C PRO A 41 -1.41 16.38 -7.25
N PRO A 42 -2.04 15.21 -7.05
CA PRO A 42 -2.81 14.55 -8.09
C PRO A 42 -4.04 15.36 -8.51
N GLN A 43 -4.58 15.06 -9.69
CA GLN A 43 -5.84 15.61 -10.16
C GLN A 43 -6.96 15.14 -9.24
N LYS A 44 -7.77 16.07 -8.73
CA LYS A 44 -8.88 15.75 -7.83
C LYS A 44 -10.17 15.56 -8.62
N THR A 45 -10.96 14.55 -8.24
CA THR A 45 -12.35 14.42 -8.71
C THR A 45 -13.35 15.17 -7.84
N HIS A 46 -12.98 15.49 -6.59
CA HIS A 46 -13.82 16.17 -5.60
C HIS A 46 -12.98 17.14 -4.75
N ASP A 47 -13.52 18.32 -4.44
CA ASP A 47 -12.80 19.39 -3.74
C ASP A 47 -12.82 19.26 -2.21
N ASP A 48 -13.63 18.36 -1.66
CA ASP A 48 -14.00 18.38 -0.24
C ASP A 48 -12.89 17.85 0.71
N ILE A 49 -11.87 17.16 0.19
CA ILE A 49 -10.80 16.57 1.01
C ILE A 49 -9.42 17.14 0.58
N PRO A 50 -8.61 17.65 1.54
CA PRO A 50 -7.26 18.08 1.25
C PRO A 50 -6.35 16.87 0.97
N TRP A 51 -5.56 16.97 -0.11
CA TRP A 51 -4.49 16.01 -0.40
C TRP A 51 -3.38 16.17 0.63
N ARG A 52 -2.96 15.08 1.29
CA ARG A 52 -1.96 15.09 2.37
C ARG A 52 -0.60 14.54 1.96
N GLY A 53 -0.42 14.15 0.70
CA GLY A 53 0.78 13.47 0.22
C GLY A 53 0.75 11.96 0.44
N ILE A 54 1.86 11.32 0.07
CA ILE A 54 2.12 9.89 0.23
C ILE A 54 3.38 9.75 1.08
N ALA A 55 3.35 8.88 2.08
CA ALA A 55 4.49 8.58 2.94
C ALA A 55 5.11 7.22 2.61
N GLU A 56 6.38 7.05 2.99
CA GLU A 56 7.07 5.78 2.88
C GLU A 56 6.36 4.70 3.72
N GLY A 57 6.13 3.55 3.12
CA GLY A 57 5.37 2.45 3.71
C GLY A 57 3.87 2.49 3.47
N ASP A 58 3.33 3.57 2.90
CA ASP A 58 1.91 3.62 2.47
C ASP A 58 1.65 2.60 1.35
N LEU A 59 0.36 2.29 1.14
CA LEU A 59 -0.11 1.51 0.01
C LEU A 59 -0.65 2.43 -1.09
N VAL A 60 -0.26 2.14 -2.33
CA VAL A 60 -0.81 2.76 -3.53
C VAL A 60 -1.52 1.68 -4.33
N VAL A 61 -2.75 1.98 -4.76
CA VAL A 61 -3.61 1.07 -5.51
C VAL A 61 -4.05 1.75 -6.78
N PHE A 62 -3.83 1.08 -7.91
CA PHE A 62 -4.36 1.48 -9.20
C PHE A 62 -5.38 0.44 -9.68
N PRO A 63 -6.69 0.57 -9.40
CA PRO A 63 -7.65 -0.44 -9.83
C PRO A 63 -7.75 -0.55 -11.36
N SER A 64 -7.50 0.55 -12.07
CA SER A 64 -7.63 0.63 -13.54
C SER A 64 -6.65 -0.24 -14.33
N ILE A 65 -5.59 -0.72 -13.67
CA ILE A 65 -4.58 -1.56 -14.32
C ILE A 65 -4.86 -3.06 -14.13
N LEU A 66 -5.79 -3.47 -13.25
CA LEU A 66 -6.02 -4.89 -12.93
C LEU A 66 -6.23 -5.74 -14.18
N SER A 67 -5.40 -6.76 -14.38
CA SER A 67 -5.60 -7.77 -15.42
C SER A 67 -6.54 -8.88 -14.96
N GLY A 68 -6.81 -8.95 -13.66
CA GLY A 68 -7.54 -10.05 -13.03
C GLY A 68 -6.66 -11.24 -12.66
N ALA A 69 -5.34 -11.07 -12.59
CA ALA A 69 -4.42 -12.14 -12.20
C ALA A 69 -4.48 -12.47 -10.70
N GLY A 70 -4.89 -11.50 -9.87
CA GLY A 70 -5.09 -11.68 -8.44
C GLY A 70 -5.43 -10.36 -7.73
N GLU A 71 -5.86 -10.47 -6.49
CA GLU A 71 -6.43 -9.38 -5.68
C GLU A 71 -5.41 -8.29 -5.32
N PHE A 72 -4.12 -8.64 -5.30
CA PHE A 72 -3.01 -7.75 -4.93
C PHE A 72 -2.22 -7.23 -6.13
N GLU A 73 -2.58 -7.63 -7.35
CA GLU A 73 -1.88 -7.25 -8.59
C GLU A 73 -1.71 -5.73 -8.75
N SER A 74 -2.75 -4.96 -8.37
CA SER A 74 -2.77 -3.50 -8.46
C SER A 74 -2.13 -2.77 -7.29
N VAL A 75 -1.71 -3.51 -6.26
CA VAL A 75 -1.28 -2.97 -4.98
C VAL A 75 0.23 -2.82 -4.99
N ARG A 76 0.70 -1.66 -4.54
CA ARG A 76 2.11 -1.35 -4.41
C ARG A 76 2.41 -0.77 -3.03
N PHE A 77 3.51 -1.20 -2.44
CA PHE A 77 4.10 -0.52 -1.30
C PHE A 77 4.91 0.68 -1.77
N VAL A 78 4.80 1.78 -1.05
CA VAL A 78 5.66 2.95 -1.25
C VAL A 78 6.99 2.69 -0.57
N GLY A 79 8.05 2.55 -1.37
CA GLY A 79 9.42 2.43 -0.88
C GLY A 79 10.01 3.77 -0.45
N PRO A 80 11.25 3.76 0.09
CA PRO A 80 11.93 4.97 0.52
C PRO A 80 12.21 5.89 -0.67
N LYS A 81 12.15 7.20 -0.44
CA LYS A 81 12.43 8.19 -1.48
C LYS A 81 13.84 8.00 -2.04
N THR A 82 13.98 8.03 -3.37
CA THR A 82 15.26 7.90 -4.07
C THR A 82 15.42 8.97 -5.14
N MET A 83 16.65 9.18 -5.59
CA MET A 83 16.92 9.97 -6.79
C MET A 83 16.92 9.05 -8.01
N SER A 84 16.12 9.38 -9.02
CA SER A 84 16.16 8.72 -10.33
C SER A 84 16.75 9.68 -11.35
N ALA A 85 17.75 9.22 -12.11
CA ALA A 85 18.17 9.93 -13.31
C ALA A 85 17.00 9.99 -14.29
N THR A 86 16.69 11.17 -14.82
CA THR A 86 15.78 11.35 -15.96
C THR A 86 16.60 11.22 -17.24
N SER A 87 16.26 10.24 -18.09
CA SER A 87 16.78 10.11 -19.45
C SER A 87 15.82 10.68 -20.49
N THR A 88 14.92 11.59 -20.10
CA THR A 88 14.07 12.29 -21.07
C THR A 88 14.91 13.32 -21.81
N ALA A 89 14.80 13.36 -23.13
CA ALA A 89 15.67 14.12 -24.05
C ALA A 89 15.69 15.66 -23.86
N GLN A 90 15.05 16.19 -22.82
CA GLN A 90 14.92 17.62 -22.55
C GLN A 90 15.44 18.07 -21.18
N GLU A 91 15.64 17.19 -20.20
CA GLU A 91 16.13 17.60 -18.87
C GLU A 91 17.10 16.55 -18.29
N GLU A 92 18.40 16.88 -18.32
CA GLU A 92 19.40 16.19 -17.50
C GLU A 92 19.23 16.65 -16.05
N GLY A 93 18.63 15.81 -15.21
CA GLY A 93 18.41 16.09 -13.80
C GLY A 93 18.26 14.82 -12.96
N GLU A 94 18.59 14.92 -11.68
CA GLU A 94 18.16 13.94 -10.68
C GLU A 94 16.80 14.40 -10.15
N GLU A 95 15.79 13.54 -10.28
CA GLU A 95 14.45 13.80 -9.75
C GLU A 95 14.20 12.92 -8.51
N GLU A 96 13.57 13.49 -7.49
CA GLU A 96 13.05 12.72 -6.36
C GLU A 96 11.86 11.85 -6.79
N VAL A 97 11.96 10.54 -6.55
CA VAL A 97 10.91 9.58 -6.88
C VAL A 97 10.56 8.70 -5.68
N LEU A 98 9.33 8.20 -5.67
CA LEU A 98 8.89 7.14 -4.76
C LEU A 98 8.81 5.82 -5.52
N PRO A 99 9.69 4.84 -5.24
CA PRO A 99 9.61 3.53 -5.86
C PRO A 99 8.38 2.79 -5.34
N LEU A 100 7.58 2.23 -6.25
CA LEU A 100 6.37 1.47 -5.97
C LEU A 100 6.69 -0.03 -6.10
N LEU A 101 6.80 -0.71 -4.96
CA LEU A 101 7.21 -2.10 -4.87
C LEU A 101 5.97 -3.01 -4.94
N THR A 102 6.04 -4.12 -5.69
CA THR A 102 4.91 -5.07 -5.77
C THR A 102 4.53 -5.60 -4.39
N ALA A 103 3.22 -5.77 -4.17
CA ALA A 103 2.67 -6.43 -2.99
C ALA A 103 2.34 -7.91 -3.24
N GLY A 104 2.73 -8.50 -4.37
CA GLY A 104 2.30 -9.84 -4.78
C GLY A 104 1.14 -9.80 -5.78
N ILE A 105 0.60 -10.97 -6.11
CA ILE A 105 -0.51 -11.12 -7.07
C ILE A 105 -1.74 -11.70 -6.36
N GLU A 106 -1.65 -12.94 -5.87
CA GLU A 106 -2.76 -13.64 -5.20
C GLU A 106 -2.79 -13.39 -3.68
N TYR A 107 -1.62 -13.19 -3.07
CA TYR A 107 -1.48 -12.91 -1.65
C TYR A 107 -0.35 -11.91 -1.39
N PRO A 108 -0.33 -11.24 -0.23
CA PRO A 108 0.71 -10.30 0.10
C PRO A 108 2.11 -10.95 0.14
N GLU A 109 3.02 -10.42 -0.66
CA GLU A 109 4.45 -10.66 -0.54
C GLU A 109 5.14 -9.36 -0.10
N PHE A 110 5.93 -9.42 0.96
CA PHE A 110 6.54 -8.23 1.56
C PHE A 110 7.94 -8.00 1.02
N PRO A 111 8.22 -6.86 0.36
CA PRO A 111 9.58 -6.48 0.00
C PRO A 111 10.47 -6.37 1.24
N THR A 112 11.75 -6.77 1.13
CA THR A 112 12.71 -6.70 2.25
C THR A 112 12.82 -5.30 2.85
N LEU A 113 12.65 -4.25 2.03
CA LEU A 113 12.66 -2.85 2.50
C LEU A 113 11.50 -2.57 3.46
N ILE A 114 10.29 -3.07 3.16
CA ILE A 114 9.12 -2.92 4.02
C ILE A 114 9.29 -3.67 5.34
N VAL A 115 9.86 -4.87 5.29
CA VAL A 115 10.22 -5.64 6.49
C VAL A 115 11.25 -4.91 7.35
N SER A 116 12.22 -4.25 6.71
CA SER A 116 13.25 -3.47 7.42
C SER A 116 12.66 -2.23 8.07
N MET A 117 11.78 -1.51 7.35
CA MET A 117 11.07 -0.34 7.85
C MET A 117 10.20 -0.67 9.06
N ALA A 118 9.48 -1.80 9.05
CA ALA A 118 8.70 -2.26 10.20
C ALA A 118 9.58 -2.50 11.44
N LYS A 119 10.75 -3.13 11.24
CA LYS A 119 11.75 -3.36 12.30
C LYS A 119 12.30 -2.05 12.85
N GLU A 120 12.64 -1.09 11.99
CA GLU A 120 13.14 0.24 12.37
C GLU A 120 12.08 1.03 13.16
N ARG A 121 10.82 0.91 12.78
CA ARG A 121 9.68 1.52 13.49
C ARG A 121 9.30 0.77 14.78
N ASN A 122 9.90 -0.39 15.05
CA ASN A 122 9.57 -1.28 16.17
C ASN A 122 8.07 -1.66 16.20
N VAL A 123 7.50 -1.97 15.02
CA VAL A 123 6.11 -2.41 14.83
C VAL A 123 6.10 -3.70 14.02
N SER A 124 5.15 -4.60 14.27
CA SER A 124 5.02 -5.82 13.47
C SER A 124 4.42 -5.53 12.09
N ILE A 125 4.75 -6.37 11.10
CA ILE A 125 4.18 -6.27 9.74
C ILE A 125 2.65 -6.42 9.76
N ARG A 126 2.13 -7.29 10.63
CA ARG A 126 0.68 -7.44 10.86
C ARG A 126 0.04 -6.14 11.29
N GLU A 127 0.59 -5.48 12.30
CA GLU A 127 0.08 -4.20 12.80
C GLU A 127 0.12 -3.08 11.77
N MET A 128 1.08 -3.12 10.85
CA MET A 128 1.17 -2.13 9.78
C MET A 128 0.17 -2.40 8.66
N TYR A 129 -0.04 -3.66 8.27
CA TYR A 129 -0.63 -3.97 6.96
C TYR A 129 -1.88 -4.85 6.97
N GLU A 130 -2.28 -5.46 8.09
CA GLU A 130 -3.51 -6.27 8.14
C GLU A 130 -4.75 -5.45 7.78
N LEU A 131 -4.98 -4.32 8.47
CA LEU A 131 -6.12 -3.45 8.20
C LEU A 131 -6.06 -2.76 6.84
N PRO A 132 -4.91 -2.21 6.39
CA PRO A 132 -4.78 -1.70 5.02
C PRO A 132 -5.10 -2.72 3.95
N PHE A 133 -4.63 -3.96 4.06
CA PHE A 133 -4.94 -4.98 3.06
C PHE A 133 -6.40 -5.41 3.08
N ASP A 134 -7.02 -5.55 4.25
CA ASP A 134 -8.46 -5.75 4.35
C ASP A 134 -9.25 -4.61 3.70
N ALA A 135 -8.81 -3.37 3.86
CA ALA A 135 -9.45 -2.21 3.26
C ALA A 135 -9.33 -2.22 1.73
N VAL A 136 -8.17 -2.64 1.21
CA VAL A 136 -7.97 -2.86 -0.23
C VAL A 136 -8.90 -3.95 -0.74
N LEU A 137 -8.97 -5.11 -0.09
CA LEU A 137 -9.82 -6.23 -0.54
C LEU A 137 -11.31 -5.85 -0.54
N LYS A 138 -11.79 -5.19 0.51
CA LYS A 138 -13.18 -4.68 0.58
C LYS A 138 -13.48 -3.63 -0.48
N SER A 139 -12.46 -2.89 -0.93
CA SER A 139 -12.63 -1.86 -1.97
C SER A 139 -12.80 -2.44 -3.38
N GLN A 140 -12.34 -3.66 -3.61
CA GLN A 140 -12.38 -4.33 -4.90
C GLN A 140 -13.55 -5.32 -4.95
N PRO A 141 -14.20 -5.54 -6.10
CA PRO A 141 -15.15 -6.63 -6.23
C PRO A 141 -14.44 -8.00 -6.09
N PRO A 142 -14.96 -8.94 -5.31
CA PRO A 142 -16.15 -8.81 -4.47
C PRO A 142 -15.87 -8.07 -3.14
N HIS A 143 -16.68 -7.02 -2.86
CA HIS A 143 -16.48 -6.03 -1.77
C HIS A 143 -16.55 -6.55 -0.32
N TYR A 144 -16.48 -7.85 -0.12
CA TYR A 144 -16.59 -8.51 1.19
C TYR A 144 -15.35 -9.32 1.56
N LEU A 145 -14.36 -9.45 0.66
CA LEU A 145 -13.15 -10.22 0.94
C LEU A 145 -12.30 -9.55 2.03
N THR A 146 -11.80 -10.37 2.93
CA THR A 146 -10.75 -10.05 3.89
C THR A 146 -9.49 -10.84 3.57
N LEU A 147 -8.36 -10.45 4.13
CA LEU A 147 -7.10 -11.16 3.93
C LEU A 147 -7.19 -12.61 4.43
N ARG A 148 -8.00 -12.84 5.47
CA ARG A 148 -8.29 -14.17 5.97
C ARG A 148 -9.09 -15.01 4.96
N ASP A 149 -10.03 -14.39 4.24
CA ASP A 149 -10.78 -15.07 3.18
C ASP A 149 -9.89 -15.45 2.00
N THR A 150 -8.94 -14.58 1.65
CA THR A 150 -8.00 -14.81 0.53
C THR A 150 -6.90 -15.81 0.88
N PHE A 151 -6.34 -15.74 2.09
CA PHE A 151 -5.19 -16.57 2.47
C PHE A 151 -5.59 -17.91 3.11
N SER A 152 -6.31 -17.86 4.23
CA SER A 152 -6.76 -19.06 4.94
C SER A 152 -7.76 -18.74 6.05
N GLN A 153 -8.87 -19.47 6.09
CA GLN A 153 -9.83 -19.42 7.20
C GLN A 153 -9.30 -20.10 8.48
N ASP A 154 -8.31 -20.97 8.33
CA ASP A 154 -7.64 -21.64 9.45
C ASP A 154 -6.86 -20.61 10.28
N HIS A 155 -7.21 -20.49 11.56
CA HIS A 155 -6.62 -19.53 12.48
C HIS A 155 -5.12 -19.77 12.68
N GLU A 156 -4.67 -21.02 12.75
CA GLU A 156 -3.27 -21.34 12.97
C GLU A 156 -2.42 -20.97 11.76
N MET A 157 -2.93 -21.25 10.55
CA MET A 157 -2.26 -20.90 9.29
C MET A 157 -2.22 -19.39 9.08
N TYR A 158 -3.31 -18.67 9.39
CA TYR A 158 -3.37 -17.21 9.30
C TYR A 158 -2.41 -16.54 10.30
N ASP A 159 -2.32 -17.05 11.53
CA ASP A 159 -1.33 -16.57 12.50
C ASP A 159 0.10 -16.97 12.13
N GLN A 160 0.31 -18.13 11.49
CA GLN A 160 1.61 -18.51 10.97
C GLN A 160 2.06 -17.56 9.86
N PHE A 161 1.17 -17.18 8.94
CA PHE A 161 1.45 -16.17 7.91
C PHE A 161 1.98 -14.87 8.52
N TRP A 162 1.37 -14.37 9.60
CA TRP A 162 1.85 -13.13 10.22
C TRP A 162 3.11 -13.29 11.08
N ARG A 163 3.36 -14.49 11.60
CA ARG A 163 4.62 -14.81 12.31
C ARG A 163 5.80 -14.95 11.34
N GLU A 164 5.55 -15.51 10.17
CA GLU A 164 6.52 -15.76 9.12
C GLU A 164 6.02 -15.17 7.79
N PRO A 165 5.91 -13.83 7.67
CA PRO A 165 5.34 -13.19 6.49
C PRO A 165 6.15 -13.55 5.25
N PRO A 166 5.50 -13.90 4.12
CA PRO A 166 6.19 -14.19 2.86
C PRO A 166 7.03 -12.99 2.44
N VAL A 167 8.34 -13.10 2.57
CA VAL A 167 9.26 -12.06 2.09
C VAL A 167 9.51 -12.31 0.61
N ALA A 168 9.21 -11.32 -0.22
CA ALA A 168 9.51 -11.36 -1.64
C ALA A 168 11.01 -11.68 -1.79
N ARG A 169 11.32 -12.86 -2.34
CA ARG A 169 12.70 -13.24 -2.62
C ARG A 169 13.27 -12.18 -3.54
N ARG A 170 14.49 -11.67 -3.27
CA ARG A 170 15.20 -10.70 -4.11
C ARG A 170 15.24 -11.20 -5.56
N ARG A 171 14.22 -10.90 -6.35
CA ARG A 171 14.32 -10.90 -7.80
C ARG A 171 15.17 -9.68 -8.09
N ARG A 172 16.19 -9.82 -8.94
CA ARG A 172 16.87 -8.62 -9.45
C ARG A 172 15.77 -7.66 -9.92
N PRO A 173 15.88 -6.34 -9.65
CA PRO A 173 14.94 -5.42 -10.24
C PRO A 173 14.88 -5.77 -11.73
N PRO A 174 13.67 -5.99 -12.27
CA PRO A 174 13.52 -6.40 -13.65
C PRO A 174 14.37 -5.50 -14.53
N GLY A 175 15.19 -6.10 -15.40
CA GLY A 175 16.06 -5.32 -16.27
C GLY A 175 15.21 -4.39 -17.13
N GLY A 176 15.59 -3.11 -17.21
CA GLY A 176 14.84 -2.08 -17.95
C GLY A 176 14.78 -0.77 -17.20
N GLU A 177 14.36 0.28 -17.89
CA GLU A 177 14.01 1.54 -17.23
C GLU A 177 12.73 1.35 -16.39
N PRO A 178 12.65 1.91 -15.17
CA PRO A 178 11.43 1.88 -14.38
C PRO A 178 10.28 2.53 -15.15
N TRP A 179 9.08 1.97 -15.05
CA TRP A 179 7.89 2.65 -15.55
C TRP A 179 7.58 3.84 -14.64
N ARG A 180 7.52 5.04 -15.24
CA ARG A 180 7.34 6.30 -14.52
C ARG A 180 5.88 6.69 -14.59
N ILE A 181 5.29 6.97 -13.44
CA ILE A 181 3.92 7.45 -13.31
C ILE A 181 4.00 8.82 -12.63
N SER A 182 3.57 9.89 -13.31
CA SER A 182 3.55 11.22 -12.70
C SER A 182 2.40 11.31 -11.68
N LEU A 183 2.71 11.71 -10.44
CA LEU A 183 1.69 11.92 -9.42
C LEU A 183 0.74 13.04 -9.83
N GLY A 184 1.24 14.11 -10.46
CA GLY A 184 0.43 15.23 -10.94
C GLY A 184 -0.57 14.86 -12.05
N GLU A 185 -0.30 13.79 -12.79
CA GLU A 185 -1.19 13.27 -13.84
C GLU A 185 -2.16 12.21 -13.35
N CYS A 186 -1.93 11.66 -12.15
CA CYS A 186 -2.82 10.67 -11.56
C CYS A 186 -4.15 11.32 -11.15
N VAL A 187 -5.25 10.61 -11.37
CA VAL A 187 -6.56 11.02 -10.85
C VAL A 187 -6.74 10.41 -9.46
N TRP A 188 -6.77 11.25 -8.44
CA TRP A 188 -7.02 10.84 -7.06
C TRP A 188 -8.49 10.47 -6.88
N VAL A 189 -8.72 9.21 -6.51
CA VAL A 189 -10.06 8.68 -6.24
C VAL A 189 -10.41 8.88 -4.77
N ARG A 190 -9.54 8.40 -3.86
CA ARG A 190 -9.68 8.56 -2.41
C ARG A 190 -8.42 8.11 -1.67
N THR A 191 -8.31 8.49 -0.39
CA THR A 191 -7.34 7.94 0.56
C THR A 191 -8.10 7.36 1.75
N LEU A 192 -7.70 6.17 2.19
CA LEU A 192 -8.16 5.62 3.47
C LEU A 192 -7.06 5.88 4.51
N ASP A 193 -7.36 6.77 5.45
CA ASP A 193 -6.45 7.12 6.54
C ASP A 193 -6.34 5.95 7.52
N GLY A 194 -5.13 5.51 7.83
CA GLY A 194 -4.99 4.30 8.65
C GLY A 194 -5.44 4.47 10.11
N ASP A 195 -5.55 5.70 10.63
CA ASP A 195 -6.21 5.98 11.91
C ASP A 195 -7.71 5.64 11.85
N ALA A 196 -8.38 5.98 10.75
CA ALA A 196 -9.80 5.69 10.54
C ALA A 196 -10.08 4.19 10.25
N LEU A 197 -9.08 3.46 9.73
CA LEU A 197 -9.16 2.01 9.55
C LEU A 197 -9.23 1.27 10.89
N GLY A 198 -8.50 1.75 11.91
CA GLY A 198 -8.47 1.16 13.24
C GLY A 198 -9.78 1.32 14.03
N ASP A 199 -10.45 2.46 13.90
CA ASP A 199 -11.71 2.72 14.61
C ASP A 199 -12.89 1.92 14.03
N SER A 200 -12.90 1.69 12.71
CA SER A 200 -13.90 0.81 12.07
C SER A 200 -13.75 -0.66 12.52
N ALA A 201 -12.52 -1.12 12.79
CA ALA A 201 -12.26 -2.48 13.29
C ALA A 201 -12.71 -2.67 14.76
N LYS A 202 -12.61 -1.62 15.59
CA LYS A 202 -13.07 -1.66 16.99
C LYS A 202 -14.59 -1.76 17.09
N ILE A 203 -15.33 -1.06 16.24
CA ILE A 203 -16.80 -1.09 16.25
C ILE A 203 -17.30 -2.52 15.97
N MET A 204 -16.72 -3.23 14.99
CA MET A 204 -17.09 -4.62 14.69
C MET A 204 -16.69 -5.64 15.77
N ALA A 205 -15.60 -5.40 16.50
CA ALA A 205 -15.19 -6.25 17.63
C ALA A 205 -16.17 -6.13 18.82
N THR A 206 -16.78 -4.95 18.99
CA THR A 206 -17.73 -4.70 20.08
C THR A 206 -19.09 -5.35 19.79
N GLU A 207 -19.55 -5.35 18.54
CA GLU A 207 -20.81 -5.98 18.13
C GLU A 207 -20.80 -7.52 18.21
N LYS A 208 -19.64 -8.17 18.08
CA LYS A 208 -19.52 -9.63 18.28
C LYS A 208 -19.45 -10.08 19.74
N SER A 209 -19.32 -9.15 20.69
CA SER A 209 -19.26 -9.46 22.13
C SER A 209 -20.58 -9.27 22.88
N GLY A 210 -21.62 -8.75 22.22
CA GLY A 210 -22.92 -8.42 22.82
C GLY A 210 -24.03 -9.45 22.60
N GLY A 211 -23.71 -10.66 22.14
CA GLY A 211 -24.67 -11.68 21.77
C GLY A 211 -24.47 -12.99 22.53
N ASP A 212 -24.55 -12.95 23.86
CA ASP A 212 -24.85 -14.11 24.70
C ASP A 212 -25.20 -13.62 26.12
N GLU A 213 -26.45 -13.19 26.32
CA GLU A 213 -27.15 -13.27 27.61
C GLU A 213 -28.64 -12.98 27.38
N GLU A 214 -29.42 -14.02 27.13
CA GLU A 214 -30.72 -14.28 27.77
C GLU A 214 -31.29 -15.61 27.23
N LEU A 215 -31.13 -16.66 28.04
CA LEU A 215 -32.05 -17.80 28.15
C LEU A 215 -32.92 -17.57 29.39
#